data_AF-A0A959CNQ4-F1
#
_entry.id   AF-A0A959CNQ4-F1
#
_cell.length_a   1.000
_cell.length_b   1.000
_cell.length_c   1.000
_cell.angle_alpha   90.00
_cell.angle_beta   90.00
_cell.angle_gamma   90.00
#
_symmetry.space_group_name_H-M   'P 1'
#
loop_
_entity.id
_entity.type
_entity.pdbx_description
1 polymer ?
#
loop_
_entity_poly.entity_id
_entity_poly.type
_entity_poly.pdbx_seq_one_letter_code
_entity_poly.pdbx_strand_id
1 'polypeptide(L)'
;MVPESLSRFLAKDRKPFPFTLLLLLAAAFPGMSQEPCDCQRQEVINLCYLSIENYCDEDLLTFNCEYSLDGGFMAPGLVEKLLNGQNFGQNGLAGCGVQLKKLPLITGVETMESCDCDIVFVGQFPAATEFGTTDLSISHVPDAILESVREWSRLCESNLVIVTQAEANPWGYITENENENPNSPVGEVSISIFDGPFG
;
A
#
# COMPACT_ATOMS: atom_id res chain seq x y z
N MET A 1 -37.58 4.90 89.01
CA MET A 1 -38.94 4.63 88.52
C MET A 1 -38.81 4.14 87.08
N VAL A 2 -39.16 2.88 86.85
CA VAL A 2 -39.40 2.27 85.52
C VAL A 2 -40.94 2.23 85.35
N PRO A 3 -41.48 2.49 84.15
CA PRO A 3 -41.95 1.41 83.28
C PRO A 3 -41.57 1.66 81.79
N GLU A 4 -41.07 0.69 81.02
CA GLU A 4 -41.78 -0.46 80.42
C GLU A 4 -42.97 -0.10 79.52
N SER A 5 -42.74 -0.16 78.20
CA SER A 5 -43.73 -0.39 77.14
C SER A 5 -42.94 -0.55 75.81
N LEU A 6 -42.56 -1.77 75.47
CA LEU A 6 -43.23 -2.65 74.49
C LEU A 6 -42.93 -2.29 73.02
N SER A 7 -41.80 -2.82 72.57
CA SER A 7 -41.65 -3.74 71.43
C SER A 7 -42.54 -3.61 70.18
N ARG A 8 -41.83 -3.72 69.05
CA ARG A 8 -42.21 -4.19 67.70
C ARG A 8 -42.47 -3.06 66.70
N PHE A 9 -41.54 -2.85 65.78
CA PHE A 9 -41.78 -3.08 64.36
C PHE A 9 -40.45 -3.17 63.60
N LEU A 10 -40.06 -4.43 63.37
CA LEU A 10 -39.42 -4.98 62.16
C LEU A 10 -38.15 -4.30 61.62
N ALA A 11 -37.03 -4.99 61.89
CA ALA A 11 -35.85 -5.02 61.05
C ALA A 11 -36.22 -5.26 59.58
N LYS A 12 -35.79 -4.36 58.70
CA LYS A 12 -35.79 -4.56 57.25
C LYS A 12 -34.36 -4.87 56.81
N ASP A 13 -34.11 -6.14 56.60
CA ASP A 13 -32.87 -6.69 56.05
C ASP A 13 -32.47 -5.96 54.76
N ARG A 14 -31.32 -5.28 54.79
CA ARG A 14 -30.63 -4.81 53.59
C ARG A 14 -29.81 -5.98 53.05
N LYS A 15 -30.30 -6.64 52.01
CA LYS A 15 -29.49 -7.58 51.22
C LYS A 15 -28.42 -6.80 50.45
N PRO A 16 -27.14 -7.22 50.47
CA PRO A 16 -26.13 -6.63 49.59
C PRO A 16 -26.44 -7.01 48.13
N PHE A 17 -26.52 -5.99 47.28
CA PHE A 17 -26.59 -6.12 45.83
C PHE A 17 -25.28 -6.75 45.32
N PRO A 18 -25.32 -7.81 44.49
CA PRO A 18 -24.10 -8.38 43.92
C PRO A 18 -23.63 -7.49 42.77
N PHE A 19 -22.71 -6.55 43.05
CA PHE A 19 -22.06 -5.72 42.04
C PHE A 19 -20.99 -6.48 41.23
N THR A 20 -20.82 -7.78 41.49
CA THR A 20 -19.71 -8.61 41.00
C THR A 20 -19.98 -9.33 39.68
N LEU A 21 -21.12 -9.09 39.01
CA LEU A 21 -21.47 -9.78 37.75
C LEU A 21 -21.34 -8.91 36.48
N LEU A 22 -21.03 -7.61 36.60
CA LEU A 22 -20.87 -6.73 35.44
C LEU A 22 -19.43 -6.67 34.90
N LEU A 23 -18.45 -7.25 35.61
CA LEU A 23 -17.03 -7.24 35.24
C LEU A 23 -16.59 -8.47 34.40
N LEU A 24 -17.49 -9.43 34.17
CA LEU A 24 -17.18 -10.68 33.43
C LEU A 24 -17.60 -10.66 31.95
N LEU A 25 -18.22 -9.57 31.47
CA LEU A 25 -18.70 -9.47 30.07
C LEU A 25 -17.85 -8.56 29.17
N ALA A 26 -16.79 -7.94 29.69
CA ALA A 26 -15.87 -7.10 28.90
C ALA A 26 -14.63 -7.85 28.36
N ALA A 27 -14.50 -9.16 28.65
CA ALA A 27 -13.29 -9.94 28.32
C ALA A 27 -13.41 -10.78 27.03
N ALA A 28 -14.46 -10.59 26.22
CA ALA A 28 -14.72 -11.39 25.02
C ALA A 28 -14.82 -10.56 23.74
N PHE A 29 -14.07 -9.45 23.66
CA PHE A 29 -13.67 -8.97 22.34
C PHE A 29 -12.38 -9.72 21.99
N PRO A 30 -12.42 -10.73 21.11
CA PRO A 30 -11.20 -11.06 20.40
C PRO A 30 -10.82 -9.76 19.69
N GLY A 31 -9.76 -9.11 20.18
CA GLY A 31 -9.05 -8.15 19.37
C GLY A 31 -8.80 -8.86 18.07
N MET A 32 -9.34 -8.33 16.98
CA MET A 32 -8.87 -8.66 15.65
C MET A 32 -7.43 -8.17 15.64
N SER A 33 -6.50 -9.00 16.13
CA SER A 33 -5.11 -8.89 15.75
C SER A 33 -5.16 -9.11 14.25
N GLN A 34 -5.08 -8.04 13.47
CA GLN A 34 -4.52 -8.13 12.13
C GLN A 34 -3.25 -8.95 12.30
N GLU A 35 -3.07 -10.01 11.51
CA GLU A 35 -1.81 -10.73 11.54
C GLU A 35 -0.71 -9.67 11.38
N PRO A 36 0.24 -9.57 12.33
CA PRO A 36 1.30 -8.61 12.20
C PRO A 36 1.98 -8.96 10.88
N CYS A 37 2.00 -8.00 9.96
CA CYS A 37 2.87 -7.97 8.79
C CYS A 37 4.21 -8.58 9.15
N ASP A 38 4.37 -9.87 8.90
CA ASP A 38 5.51 -10.61 9.38
C ASP A 38 6.64 -10.18 8.48
N CYS A 39 7.52 -9.31 8.98
CA CYS A 39 8.72 -8.86 8.28
C CYS A 39 9.68 -10.05 8.17
N GLN A 40 9.30 -11.05 7.38
CA GLN A 40 10.13 -12.19 7.08
C GLN A 40 11.28 -11.67 6.22
N ARG A 41 12.51 -12.09 6.55
CA ARG A 41 13.61 -11.99 5.59
C ARG A 41 13.29 -12.93 4.44
N GLN A 42 12.55 -12.44 3.46
CA GLN A 42 12.29 -13.17 2.24
C GLN A 42 13.60 -13.42 1.52
N GLU A 43 13.82 -14.66 1.12
CA GLU A 43 14.96 -15.03 0.28
C GLU A 43 14.79 -14.47 -1.15
N VAL A 44 13.55 -14.14 -1.54
CA VAL A 44 13.18 -13.57 -2.84
C VAL A 44 12.14 -12.47 -2.63
N ILE A 45 12.40 -11.29 -3.19
CA ILE A 45 11.45 -10.16 -3.26
C ILE A 45 10.67 -10.27 -4.56
N ASN A 46 9.34 -10.28 -4.47
CA ASN A 46 8.42 -10.26 -5.59
C ASN A 46 8.08 -8.82 -5.98
N LEU A 47 8.74 -8.33 -7.02
CA LEU A 47 8.44 -7.04 -7.64
C LEU A 47 7.40 -7.24 -8.74
N CYS A 48 6.17 -6.91 -8.39
CA CYS A 48 5.03 -6.88 -9.30
C CYS A 48 5.01 -5.58 -10.10
N TYR A 49 4.57 -5.62 -11.36
CA TYR A 49 4.53 -4.40 -12.19
C TYR A 49 3.32 -4.32 -13.13
N LEU A 50 2.87 -3.09 -13.41
CA LEU A 50 1.92 -2.84 -14.50
C LEU A 50 2.65 -2.92 -15.84
N SER A 51 2.09 -3.67 -16.78
CA SER A 51 2.69 -3.90 -18.08
C SER A 51 2.22 -2.93 -19.14
N ILE A 52 3.12 -2.54 -20.05
CA ILE A 52 2.77 -1.75 -21.23
C ILE A 52 1.65 -2.38 -22.06
N GLU A 53 1.58 -3.71 -22.17
CA GLU A 53 0.54 -4.40 -22.94
C GLU A 53 -0.88 -4.12 -22.43
N ASN A 54 -1.02 -3.86 -21.13
CA ASN A 54 -2.33 -3.72 -20.50
C ASN A 54 -2.78 -2.25 -20.38
N TYR A 55 -1.83 -1.32 -20.34
CA TYR A 55 -2.09 0.07 -19.93
C TYR A 55 -1.43 1.13 -20.81
N CYS A 56 -0.67 0.72 -21.84
CA CYS A 56 -0.16 1.64 -22.85
C CYS A 56 -1.07 1.61 -24.08
N ASP A 57 -1.46 2.79 -24.58
CA ASP A 57 -2.19 2.91 -25.84
C ASP A 57 -1.19 3.01 -27.00
N GLU A 58 -0.97 1.89 -27.71
CA GLU A 58 -0.06 1.82 -28.86
C GLU A 58 -0.62 2.49 -30.13
N ASP A 59 -1.93 2.80 -30.18
CA ASP A 59 -2.56 3.38 -31.38
C ASP A 59 -2.22 4.87 -31.55
N LEU A 60 -1.54 5.45 -30.57
CA LEU A 60 -1.20 6.86 -30.54
C LEU A 60 0.32 7.00 -30.59
N LEU A 61 0.81 7.30 -31.80
CA LEU A 61 2.22 7.39 -32.26
C LEU A 61 3.19 8.27 -31.43
N THR A 62 2.73 8.85 -30.33
CA THR A 62 3.45 9.80 -29.47
C THR A 62 3.57 9.36 -28.01
N PHE A 63 2.92 8.27 -27.58
CA PHE A 63 3.08 7.78 -26.21
C PHE A 63 4.11 6.69 -26.12
N ASN A 64 5.03 6.92 -25.22
CA ASN A 64 6.13 6.03 -24.99
C ASN A 64 6.10 5.67 -23.50
N CYS A 65 5.40 4.59 -23.14
CA CYS A 65 5.42 3.98 -21.80
C CYS A 65 6.77 3.28 -21.52
N GLU A 66 7.87 3.83 -22.05
CA GLU A 66 9.21 3.27 -22.08
C GLU A 66 9.85 3.22 -20.69
N TYR A 67 9.30 4.00 -19.75
CA TYR A 67 9.68 4.03 -18.34
C TYR A 67 8.87 3.06 -17.47
N SER A 68 7.95 2.27 -18.05
CA SER A 68 7.41 1.08 -17.40
C SER A 68 8.46 -0.04 -17.37
N LEU A 69 8.32 -1.01 -16.45
CA LEU A 69 9.39 -1.99 -16.20
C LEU A 69 9.71 -2.87 -17.41
N ASP A 70 8.71 -3.16 -18.24
CA ASP A 70 8.81 -3.86 -19.52
C ASP A 70 8.96 -2.91 -20.73
N GLY A 71 9.11 -1.61 -20.49
CA GLY A 71 9.42 -0.59 -21.49
C GLY A 71 10.90 -0.60 -21.91
N GLY A 72 11.20 -0.04 -23.07
CA GLY A 72 12.51 -0.08 -23.72
C GLY A 72 13.60 0.75 -23.02
N PHE A 73 13.27 1.65 -22.09
CA PHE A 73 14.29 2.33 -21.26
C PHE A 73 14.59 1.59 -19.96
N MET A 74 13.62 0.91 -19.35
CA MET A 74 13.84 0.17 -18.09
C MET A 74 14.29 -1.27 -18.30
N ALA A 75 13.75 -1.97 -19.30
CA ALA A 75 14.05 -3.38 -19.53
C ALA A 75 15.55 -3.68 -19.78
N PRO A 76 16.27 -2.97 -20.67
CA PRO A 76 17.69 -3.24 -20.91
C PRO A 76 18.62 -2.64 -19.83
N GLY A 77 18.08 -2.01 -18.78
CA GLY A 77 18.85 -1.32 -17.76
C GLY A 77 18.51 -1.78 -16.36
N LEU A 78 17.39 -1.31 -15.84
CA LEU A 78 16.94 -1.59 -14.48
C LEU A 78 16.64 -3.09 -14.29
N VAL A 79 15.89 -3.70 -15.20
CA VAL A 79 15.52 -5.12 -15.10
C VAL A 79 16.74 -6.04 -15.10
N GLU A 80 17.70 -5.80 -16.00
CA GLU A 80 18.94 -6.59 -16.02
C GLU A 80 19.74 -6.45 -14.71
N LYS A 81 19.77 -5.26 -14.11
CA LYS A 81 20.44 -5.03 -12.82
C LYS A 81 19.75 -5.74 -11.67
N LEU A 82 18.41 -5.72 -11.63
CA LEU A 82 17.60 -6.38 -10.61
C LEU A 82 17.71 -7.91 -10.71
N LEU A 83 17.76 -8.45 -11.92
CA LEU A 83 17.86 -9.89 -12.17
C LEU A 83 19.31 -10.43 -12.15
N ASN A 84 20.29 -9.57 -11.93
CA ASN A 84 21.68 -9.98 -11.86
C ASN A 84 21.97 -10.68 -10.53
N GLY A 85 22.27 -11.99 -10.61
CA GLY A 85 22.62 -12.83 -9.45
C GLY A 85 23.85 -12.38 -8.63
N GLN A 86 24.70 -11.52 -9.19
CA GLN A 86 25.83 -10.91 -8.48
C GLN A 86 25.41 -9.68 -7.66
N ASN A 87 24.29 -9.05 -8.00
CA ASN A 87 23.71 -7.96 -7.22
C ASN A 87 22.72 -8.49 -6.18
N PHE A 88 21.85 -9.43 -6.58
CA PHE A 88 20.74 -9.95 -5.78
C PHE A 88 20.73 -11.48 -5.78
N GLY A 89 20.63 -12.10 -4.60
CA GLY A 89 20.54 -13.55 -4.41
C GLY A 89 21.55 -14.07 -3.39
N GLN A 90 21.58 -15.38 -3.16
CA GLN A 90 22.42 -16.00 -2.10
C GLN A 90 23.91 -15.66 -2.17
N ASN A 91 24.44 -15.38 -3.37
CA ASN A 91 25.83 -15.01 -3.60
C ASN A 91 25.99 -13.54 -4.07
N GLY A 92 24.90 -12.76 -4.05
CA GLY A 92 24.88 -11.38 -4.48
C GLY A 92 25.32 -10.41 -3.39
N LEU A 93 25.47 -9.13 -3.75
CA LEU A 93 25.69 -8.04 -2.79
C LEU A 93 24.55 -7.93 -1.78
N ALA A 94 23.31 -8.07 -2.26
CA ALA A 94 22.12 -8.26 -1.45
C ALA A 94 21.78 -9.76 -1.40
N GLY A 95 21.62 -10.30 -0.18
CA GLY A 95 21.37 -11.73 0.04
C GLY A 95 19.99 -12.23 -0.38
N CYS A 96 19.07 -11.33 -0.74
CA CYS A 96 17.76 -11.63 -1.30
C CYS A 96 17.80 -11.54 -2.84
N GLY A 97 17.14 -12.49 -3.51
CA GLY A 97 16.87 -12.41 -4.93
C GLY A 97 15.72 -11.48 -5.26
N VAL A 98 15.56 -11.13 -6.53
CA VAL A 98 14.40 -10.39 -7.05
C VAL A 98 13.71 -11.23 -8.10
N GLN A 99 12.39 -11.37 -8.00
CA GLN A 99 11.54 -11.95 -9.01
C GLN A 99 10.60 -10.88 -9.55
N LEU A 100 10.55 -10.74 -10.88
CA LEU A 100 9.62 -9.83 -11.54
C LEU A 100 8.32 -10.58 -11.88
N LYS A 101 7.18 -10.01 -11.51
CA LYS A 101 5.85 -10.55 -11.82
C LYS A 101 5.02 -9.51 -12.56
N LYS A 102 4.65 -9.81 -13.80
CA LYS A 102 3.67 -8.99 -14.51
C LYS A 102 2.32 -9.14 -13.82
N LEU A 103 1.72 -8.03 -13.40
CA LEU A 103 0.37 -8.05 -12.86
C LEU A 103 -0.63 -8.30 -14.00
N PRO A 104 -1.65 -9.15 -13.79
CA PRO A 104 -2.80 -9.18 -14.67
C PRO A 104 -3.56 -7.84 -14.56
N LEU A 105 -4.64 -7.69 -15.32
CA LEU A 105 -5.55 -6.56 -15.15
C LEU A 105 -6.03 -6.53 -13.70
N ILE A 106 -5.79 -5.41 -13.02
CA ILE A 106 -6.11 -5.27 -11.60
C ILE A 106 -7.61 -5.05 -11.49
N THR A 107 -8.30 -5.93 -10.76
CA THR A 107 -9.72 -5.76 -10.43
C THR A 107 -9.96 -5.22 -9.03
N GLY A 108 -8.91 -5.21 -8.21
CA GLY A 108 -8.92 -4.82 -6.82
C GLY A 108 -7.63 -5.27 -6.11
N VAL A 109 -7.59 -5.02 -4.80
CA VAL A 109 -6.46 -5.33 -3.92
C VAL A 109 -6.07 -6.81 -3.95
N GLU A 110 -7.07 -7.70 -4.09
CA GLU A 110 -6.91 -9.14 -4.12
C GLU A 110 -5.99 -9.63 -5.24
N THR A 111 -5.85 -8.86 -6.32
CA THR A 111 -4.95 -9.19 -7.43
C THR A 111 -3.48 -9.15 -7.00
N MET A 112 -3.10 -8.18 -6.17
CA MET A 112 -1.71 -8.04 -5.69
C MET A 112 -1.42 -9.04 -4.57
N GLU A 113 -2.39 -9.30 -3.69
CA GLU A 113 -2.26 -10.36 -2.68
C GLU A 113 -2.14 -11.75 -3.32
N SER A 114 -2.94 -12.06 -4.34
CA SER A 114 -2.87 -13.35 -5.03
C SER A 114 -1.61 -13.53 -5.86
N CYS A 115 -1.01 -12.42 -6.32
CA CYS A 115 0.30 -12.42 -6.95
C CYS A 115 1.46 -12.49 -5.95
N ASP A 116 1.20 -12.43 -4.65
CA ASP A 116 2.21 -12.43 -3.59
C ASP A 116 3.25 -11.33 -3.85
N CYS A 117 2.76 -10.09 -4.01
CA CYS A 117 3.59 -8.93 -4.28
C CYS A 117 4.20 -8.39 -2.99
N ASP A 118 5.48 -8.01 -3.04
CA ASP A 118 6.16 -7.26 -1.97
C ASP A 118 6.33 -5.79 -2.37
N ILE A 119 6.61 -5.59 -3.66
CA ILE A 119 6.76 -4.29 -4.28
C ILE A 119 5.83 -4.23 -5.48
N VAL A 120 5.09 -3.12 -5.65
CA VAL A 120 4.39 -2.82 -6.90
C VAL A 120 5.08 -1.64 -7.60
N PHE A 121 5.61 -1.88 -8.79
CA PHE A 121 6.15 -0.86 -9.68
C PHE A 121 5.09 -0.47 -10.70
N VAL A 122 4.59 0.75 -10.62
CA VAL A 122 3.60 1.24 -11.58
C VAL A 122 4.29 1.59 -12.89
N GLY A 123 5.33 2.42 -12.86
CA GLY A 123 5.93 2.98 -14.08
C GLY A 123 5.21 4.24 -14.53
N GLN A 124 5.34 4.59 -15.81
CA GLN A 124 4.85 5.83 -16.38
C GLN A 124 4.00 5.56 -17.63
N PHE A 125 2.75 6.02 -17.61
CA PHE A 125 1.79 5.83 -18.68
C PHE A 125 1.14 7.17 -19.05
N PRO A 126 1.88 8.10 -19.65
CA PRO A 126 1.38 9.45 -19.90
C PRO A 126 0.24 9.43 -20.93
N ALA A 127 -0.72 10.34 -20.79
CA ALA A 127 -1.82 10.53 -21.73
C ALA A 127 -1.70 11.82 -22.56
N ALA A 128 -2.46 11.94 -23.65
CA ALA A 128 -2.38 13.15 -24.49
C ALA A 128 -3.39 14.16 -24.05
N THR A 129 -3.01 15.40 -24.28
CA THR A 129 -3.97 16.49 -24.39
C THR A 129 -4.90 16.28 -25.59
N GLU A 130 -5.98 17.07 -25.65
CA GLU A 130 -6.89 17.12 -26.80
C GLU A 130 -6.19 17.43 -28.15
N PHE A 131 -4.94 17.91 -28.11
CA PHE A 131 -4.13 18.26 -29.29
C PHE A 131 -3.11 17.18 -29.68
N GLY A 132 -3.12 16.01 -29.04
CA GLY A 132 -2.23 14.88 -29.36
C GLY A 132 -0.80 15.01 -28.83
N THR A 133 -0.55 15.96 -27.92
CA THR A 133 0.74 16.12 -27.24
C THR A 133 0.75 15.33 -25.94
N THR A 134 1.83 14.61 -25.66
CA THR A 134 2.04 13.91 -24.39
C THR A 134 2.01 14.87 -23.21
N ASP A 135 1.24 14.54 -22.19
CA ASP A 135 1.12 15.28 -20.93
C ASP A 135 1.48 14.35 -19.77
N LEU A 136 2.53 14.71 -19.03
CA LEU A 136 3.02 13.91 -17.90
C LEU A 136 2.17 14.07 -16.64
N SER A 137 1.24 15.02 -16.61
CA SER A 137 0.29 15.23 -15.52
C SER A 137 -0.98 14.38 -15.65
N ILE A 138 -1.15 13.68 -16.78
CA ILE A 138 -2.31 12.82 -17.07
C ILE A 138 -1.83 11.39 -17.28
N SER A 139 -2.52 10.43 -16.67
CA SER A 139 -2.23 8.99 -16.75
C SER A 139 -3.26 8.26 -17.62
N HIS A 140 -2.82 7.30 -18.42
CA HIS A 140 -3.66 6.30 -19.08
C HIS A 140 -4.11 5.18 -18.14
N VAL A 141 -3.39 4.96 -17.03
CA VAL A 141 -3.84 4.03 -15.99
C VAL A 141 -5.10 4.62 -15.33
N PRO A 142 -6.22 3.88 -15.31
CA PRO A 142 -7.46 4.37 -14.69
C PRO A 142 -7.28 4.61 -13.18
N ASP A 143 -7.90 5.67 -12.66
CA ASP A 143 -7.83 6.03 -11.23
C ASP A 143 -8.22 4.89 -10.29
N ALA A 144 -9.21 4.06 -10.67
CA ALA A 144 -9.63 2.91 -9.88
C ALA A 144 -8.51 1.86 -9.70
N ILE A 145 -7.63 1.73 -10.71
CA ILE A 145 -6.47 0.84 -10.65
C ILE A 145 -5.43 1.41 -9.69
N LEU A 146 -5.09 2.70 -9.83
CA LEU A 146 -4.12 3.35 -8.95
C LEU A 146 -4.60 3.40 -7.49
N GLU A 147 -5.89 3.63 -7.25
CA GLU A 147 -6.45 3.60 -5.89
C GLU A 147 -6.44 2.17 -5.32
N SER A 148 -6.60 1.13 -6.15
CA SER A 148 -6.43 -0.26 -5.71
C SER A 148 -4.99 -0.55 -5.27
N VAL A 149 -4.00 -0.05 -6.02
CA VAL A 149 -2.58 -0.16 -5.66
C VAL A 149 -2.28 0.62 -4.36
N ARG A 150 -2.86 1.81 -4.21
CA ARG A 150 -2.75 2.61 -2.98
C ARG A 150 -3.33 1.90 -1.78
N GLU A 151 -4.54 1.34 -1.89
CA GLU A 151 -5.17 0.62 -0.80
C GLU A 151 -4.35 -0.61 -0.41
N TRP A 152 -3.87 -1.37 -1.40
CA TRP A 152 -2.94 -2.49 -1.17
C TRP A 152 -1.68 -2.05 -0.40
N SER A 153 -1.08 -0.91 -0.76
CA SER A 153 0.11 -0.39 -0.08
C SER A 153 -0.11 -0.03 1.39
N ARG A 154 -1.35 0.21 1.79
CA ARG A 154 -1.74 0.58 3.16
C ARG A 154 -2.12 -0.61 4.02
N LEU A 155 -2.33 -1.79 3.42
CA LEU A 155 -2.62 -3.00 4.16
C LEU A 155 -1.46 -3.42 5.06
N CYS A 156 -0.22 -3.09 4.68
CA CYS A 156 0.96 -3.55 5.37
C CYS A 156 2.13 -2.57 5.26
N GLU A 157 2.84 -2.32 6.36
CA GLU A 157 3.99 -1.40 6.37
C GLU A 157 5.17 -1.89 5.49
N SER A 158 5.25 -3.19 5.23
CA SER A 158 6.26 -3.78 4.34
C SER A 158 5.89 -3.70 2.86
N ASN A 159 4.64 -3.35 2.51
CA ASN A 159 4.24 -3.18 1.12
C ASN A 159 4.85 -1.89 0.58
N LEU A 160 5.62 -2.01 -0.50
CA LEU A 160 6.24 -0.86 -1.16
C LEU A 160 5.58 -0.61 -2.51
N VAL A 161 5.32 0.66 -2.82
CA VAL A 161 4.90 1.09 -4.16
C VAL A 161 5.93 2.05 -4.72
N ILE A 162 6.33 1.81 -5.97
CA ILE A 162 7.16 2.70 -6.77
C ILE A 162 6.27 3.28 -7.86
N VAL A 163 6.00 4.57 -7.76
CA VAL A 163 5.16 5.36 -8.68
C VAL A 163 5.95 6.58 -9.15
N THR A 164 5.62 7.07 -10.34
CA THR A 164 6.23 8.26 -10.93
C THR A 164 5.16 9.22 -11.41
N GLN A 165 5.45 10.52 -11.51
CA GLN A 165 4.62 11.51 -12.21
C GLN A 165 3.11 11.42 -11.86
N ALA A 166 2.22 11.50 -12.87
CA ALA A 166 0.77 11.47 -12.70
C ALA A 166 0.28 10.25 -11.90
N GLU A 167 0.98 9.11 -11.97
CA GLU A 167 0.62 7.91 -11.23
C GLU A 167 0.78 8.07 -9.71
N ALA A 168 1.52 9.08 -9.24
CA ALA A 168 1.66 9.40 -7.82
C ALA A 168 0.49 10.24 -7.25
N ASN A 169 -0.41 10.75 -8.09
CA ASN A 169 -1.53 11.62 -7.68
C ASN A 169 -2.39 11.02 -6.55
N PRO A 170 -2.75 9.71 -6.55
CA PRO A 170 -3.53 9.13 -5.45
C PRO A 170 -2.81 9.19 -4.10
N TRP A 171 -1.48 9.20 -4.07
CA TRP A 171 -0.70 9.35 -2.84
C TRP A 171 -0.60 10.80 -2.35
N GLY A 172 -1.25 11.76 -3.04
CA GLY A 172 -1.30 13.15 -2.63
C GLY A 172 -0.15 14.01 -3.17
N TYR A 173 0.51 13.56 -4.24
CA TYR A 173 1.51 14.34 -4.97
C TYR A 173 0.85 15.15 -6.07
N ILE A 174 1.41 16.32 -6.37
CA ILE A 174 1.03 17.13 -7.53
C ILE A 174 2.17 17.05 -8.52
N THR A 175 1.86 16.57 -9.72
CA THR A 175 2.82 16.51 -10.82
C THR A 175 2.81 17.84 -11.56
N GLU A 176 3.95 18.52 -11.55
CA GLU A 176 4.18 19.69 -12.40
C GLU A 176 4.97 19.25 -13.64
N ASN A 177 4.55 19.69 -14.82
CA ASN A 177 5.18 19.33 -16.09
C ASN A 177 6.50 20.11 -16.32
N GLU A 178 7.39 20.09 -15.32
CA GLU A 178 8.66 20.81 -15.30
C GLU A 178 9.88 19.90 -15.18
N ASN A 179 9.71 18.58 -15.30
CA ASN A 179 10.81 17.60 -15.16
C ASN A 179 11.54 17.72 -13.80
N GLU A 180 10.89 18.30 -12.79
CA GLU A 180 11.32 18.27 -11.39
C GLU A 180 10.70 17.02 -10.73
N ASN A 181 11.56 16.17 -10.16
CA ASN A 181 11.15 15.01 -9.36
C ASN A 181 10.24 15.47 -8.22
N PRO A 182 9.23 14.66 -7.83
CA PRO A 182 7.96 15.16 -7.30
C PRO A 182 8.14 16.18 -6.17
N ASN A 183 7.70 17.40 -6.46
CA ASN A 183 7.75 18.50 -5.52
C ASN A 183 6.55 18.47 -4.59
N SER A 184 6.86 18.36 -3.29
CA SER A 184 6.01 18.68 -2.14
C SER A 184 4.76 17.81 -1.93
N PRO A 185 4.64 17.09 -0.80
CA PRO A 185 3.40 16.43 -0.44
C PRO A 185 2.27 17.45 -0.19
N VAL A 186 1.04 17.11 -0.59
CA VAL A 186 -0.14 17.88 -0.17
C VAL A 186 -0.58 17.44 1.23
N GLY A 187 -0.05 18.10 2.26
CA GLY A 187 -0.43 17.90 3.67
C GLY A 187 0.49 16.98 4.47
N GLU A 188 0.12 16.66 5.72
CA GLU A 188 0.86 15.69 6.55
C GLU A 188 0.57 14.27 6.04
N VAL A 189 1.47 13.72 5.23
CA VAL A 189 1.46 12.30 4.88
C VAL A 189 2.43 11.56 5.80
N SER A 190 1.92 10.59 6.56
CA SER A 190 2.70 9.73 7.46
C SER A 190 3.45 8.60 6.74
N ILE A 191 3.79 8.78 5.46
CA ILE A 191 4.41 7.76 4.61
C ILE A 191 5.92 8.00 4.61
N SER A 192 6.72 6.95 4.81
CA SER A 192 8.18 7.04 4.74
C SER A 192 8.63 7.24 3.29
N ILE A 193 8.96 8.49 2.93
CA ILE A 193 9.42 8.86 1.60
C ILE A 193 10.92 8.54 1.49
N PHE A 194 11.31 7.77 0.48
CA PHE A 194 12.70 7.72 0.02
C PHE A 194 12.83 8.70 -1.13
N ASP A 195 13.41 9.87 -0.86
CA ASP A 195 13.78 10.89 -1.85
C ASP A 195 15.23 10.60 -2.28
N GLY A 196 15.36 9.73 -3.28
CA GLY A 196 16.63 9.21 -3.76
C GLY A 196 17.22 10.05 -4.87
N PRO A 197 18.48 9.84 -5.27
CA PRO A 197 19.09 10.52 -6.41
C PRO A 197 18.42 10.21 -7.77
N PHE A 198 17.39 9.36 -7.77
CA PHE A 198 16.57 9.00 -8.92
C PHE A 198 15.10 9.43 -8.76
N GLY A 199 14.73 10.11 -7.67
CA GLY A 199 13.34 10.37 -7.26
C GLY A 199 13.03 9.60 -6.01
#